data_AF-A0A2R6K890-F1
#
_entry.id   AF-A0A2R6K890-F1
#
_cell.length_a   1.000
_cell.length_b   1.000
_cell.length_c   1.000
_cell.angle_alpha   90.00
_cell.angle_beta   90.00
_cell.angle_gamma   90.00
#
_symmetry.space_group_name_H-M   'P 1'
#
loop_
_entity.id
_entity.type
_entity.pdbx_description
1 polymer ?
#
loop_
_entity_poly.entity_id
_entity_poly.type
_entity_poly.pdbx_seq_one_letter_code
_entity_poly.pdbx_strand_id
1 'polypeptide(L)'
;MNDTSNLFSSGELTVLGISGQGMAFVSSYGSMCEVDVTPGEPLTVDEDYLVAWAEGLSMSRQRDGSIKSTMLGGERCVTEFSGDGHV
;
A
#
# COMPACT_ATOMS: atom_id res chain seq x y z
N MET A 1 -22.52 -15.11 -10.31
CA MET A 1 -21.23 -15.56 -9.75
C MET A 1 -20.81 -14.48 -8.78
N ASN A 2 -21.10 -14.69 -7.50
CA ASN A 2 -20.71 -13.79 -6.41
C ASN A 2 -19.43 -14.37 -5.81
N ASP A 3 -18.29 -13.76 -6.10
CA ASP A 3 -17.06 -14.05 -5.38
C ASP A 3 -16.88 -13.01 -4.27
N THR A 4 -17.57 -13.26 -3.15
CA THR A 4 -17.41 -12.54 -1.88
C THR A 4 -16.17 -12.97 -1.10
N SER A 5 -15.22 -13.67 -1.72
CA SER A 5 -14.02 -14.21 -1.07
C SER A 5 -12.85 -13.24 -0.95
N ASN A 6 -12.90 -12.06 -1.60
CA ASN A 6 -11.77 -11.13 -1.67
C ASN A 6 -11.75 -10.07 -0.56
N LEU A 7 -12.58 -10.21 0.47
CA LEU A 7 -12.78 -9.10 1.41
C LEU A 7 -11.80 -9.05 2.57
N PHE A 8 -11.11 -10.11 2.95
CA PHE A 8 -10.24 -10.07 4.14
C PHE A 8 -9.14 -11.14 4.12
N SER A 9 -8.28 -11.18 3.09
CA SER A 9 -6.95 -11.83 3.10
C SER A 9 -6.31 -11.86 1.71
N SER A 10 -5.11 -11.30 1.57
CA SER A 10 -4.03 -11.78 0.67
C SER A 10 -4.37 -12.11 -0.81
N GLY A 11 -4.70 -11.12 -1.65
CA GLY A 11 -4.86 -11.34 -3.09
C GLY A 11 -4.78 -10.05 -3.90
N GLU A 12 -3.58 -9.72 -4.37
CA GLU A 12 -3.20 -8.58 -5.23
C GLU A 12 -3.80 -7.20 -4.86
N LEU A 13 -2.96 -6.32 -4.30
CA LEU A 13 -3.25 -4.89 -4.26
C LEU A 13 -3.47 -4.37 -5.69
N THR A 14 -4.71 -3.99 -5.97
CA THR A 14 -5.15 -3.34 -7.21
C THR A 14 -5.04 -1.83 -7.03
N VAL A 15 -4.17 -1.21 -7.82
CA VAL A 15 -3.93 0.24 -7.76
C VAL A 15 -4.91 0.97 -8.67
N LEU A 16 -5.57 2.01 -8.15
CA LEU A 16 -6.45 2.90 -8.90
C LEU A 16 -5.80 4.27 -9.05
N GLY A 17 -5.76 4.78 -10.29
CA GLY A 17 -5.33 6.15 -10.57
C GLY A 17 -6.49 7.13 -10.51
N ILE A 18 -6.29 8.28 -9.84
CA ILE A 18 -7.26 9.38 -9.78
C ILE A 18 -6.62 10.61 -10.43
N SER A 19 -7.29 11.19 -11.43
CA SER A 19 -6.83 12.41 -12.12
C SER A 19 -8.03 13.29 -12.52
N GLY A 20 -7.80 14.59 -12.65
CA GLY A 20 -8.84 15.57 -13.02
C GLY A 20 -8.72 16.88 -12.25
N GLN A 21 -9.75 17.73 -12.37
CA GLN A 21 -9.85 18.99 -11.62
C GLN A 21 -11.05 18.92 -10.69
N GLY A 22 -10.83 18.98 -9.38
CA GLY A 22 -11.89 18.88 -8.38
C GLY A 22 -11.38 18.29 -7.08
N MET A 23 -12.31 17.91 -6.21
CA MET A 23 -12.04 17.27 -4.92
C MET A 23 -12.36 15.78 -4.99
N ALA A 24 -11.44 14.94 -4.53
CA ALA A 24 -11.65 13.50 -4.34
C ALA A 24 -11.75 13.19 -2.85
N PHE A 25 -12.50 12.14 -2.52
CA PHE A 25 -12.65 11.66 -1.15
C PHE A 25 -12.16 10.21 -1.08
N VAL A 26 -11.30 9.92 -0.11
CA VAL A 26 -10.80 8.58 0.22
C VAL A 26 -11.12 8.26 1.67
N SER A 27 -11.29 6.98 2.00
CA SER A 27 -11.61 6.50 3.34
C SER A 27 -10.78 5.28 3.67
N SER A 28 -10.43 5.10 4.95
CA SER A 28 -9.72 3.92 5.45
C SER A 28 -10.48 3.29 6.61
N TYR A 29 -10.14 2.04 6.92
CA TYR A 29 -10.57 1.40 8.15
C TYR A 29 -9.58 1.73 9.27
N GLY A 30 -9.95 2.69 10.13
CA GLY A 30 -9.09 3.16 11.23
C GLY A 30 -8.70 4.62 11.06
N SER A 31 -7.53 4.99 11.62
CA SER A 31 -6.97 6.33 11.50
C SER A 31 -6.05 6.41 10.29
N MET A 32 -5.94 7.59 9.68
CA MET A 32 -4.97 7.88 8.62
C MET A 32 -3.77 8.64 9.18
N CYS A 33 -2.60 8.39 8.62
CA CYS A 33 -1.38 9.17 8.85
C CYS A 33 -0.72 9.40 7.50
N GLU A 34 -0.33 10.63 7.23
CA GLU A 34 0.45 11.01 6.05
C GLU A 34 1.94 10.98 6.42
N VAL A 35 2.78 10.48 5.51
CA VAL A 35 4.22 10.36 5.69
C VAL A 35 4.95 10.94 4.48
N ASP A 36 5.88 11.86 4.74
CA ASP A 36 6.79 12.40 3.73
C ASP A 36 7.81 11.33 3.32
N VAL A 37 7.94 11.12 2.01
CA VAL A 37 8.99 10.30 1.42
C VAL A 37 9.99 11.25 0.76
N THR A 38 11.26 11.12 1.15
CA THR A 38 12.34 11.90 0.55
C THR A 38 13.39 10.98 -0.05
N PRO A 39 14.26 11.46 -0.97
CA PRO A 39 15.28 10.61 -1.56
C PRO A 39 16.27 10.01 -0.55
N GLY A 40 16.43 10.63 0.63
CA GLY A 40 17.27 10.13 1.71
C GLY A 40 16.56 9.22 2.71
N GLU A 41 15.22 9.20 2.70
CA GLU A 41 14.39 8.49 3.66
C GLU A 41 13.24 7.78 2.92
N PRO A 42 13.51 6.63 2.28
CA PRO A 42 12.47 5.82 1.66
C PRO A 42 11.55 5.18 2.70
N LEU A 43 10.32 4.87 2.29
CA LEU A 43 9.29 4.32 3.17
C LEU A 43 8.93 2.89 2.77
N THR A 44 9.03 1.95 3.70
CA THR A 44 8.51 0.58 3.53
C THR A 44 7.28 0.36 4.40
N VAL A 45 6.18 -0.06 3.78
CA VAL A 45 4.88 -0.21 4.44
C VAL A 45 4.19 -1.52 4.03
N ASP A 46 3.46 -2.11 4.96
CA ASP A 46 2.60 -3.29 4.71
C ASP A 46 1.42 -2.86 3.83
N GLU A 47 1.14 -3.64 2.77
CA GLU A 47 0.11 -3.28 1.78
C GLU A 47 -1.30 -3.17 2.35
N ASP A 48 -1.59 -3.86 3.47
CA ASP A 48 -2.91 -3.82 4.12
C ASP A 48 -3.20 -2.45 4.78
N TYR A 49 -2.19 -1.58 4.92
CA TYR A 49 -2.32 -0.24 5.52
C TYR A 49 -2.15 0.90 4.51
N LEU A 50 -1.92 0.59 3.23
CA LEU A 50 -1.83 1.61 2.19
C LEU A 50 -3.20 2.18 1.84
N VAL A 51 -3.29 3.51 1.79
CA VAL A 51 -4.52 4.24 1.45
C VAL A 51 -4.37 4.96 0.10
N ALA A 52 -3.35 5.80 -0.04
CA ALA A 52 -3.04 6.55 -1.25
C ALA A 52 -1.56 6.94 -1.25
N TRP A 53 -1.06 7.44 -2.37
CA TRP A 53 0.27 8.03 -2.48
C TRP A 53 0.36 8.93 -3.71
N ALA A 54 1.37 9.80 -3.75
CA ALA A 54 1.63 10.69 -4.88
C ALA A 54 2.14 9.92 -6.12
N GLU A 55 1.69 10.30 -7.33
CA GLU A 55 2.05 9.62 -8.59
C GLU A 55 3.55 9.63 -8.91
N GLY A 56 4.30 10.58 -8.35
CA GLY A 56 5.73 10.77 -8.61
C GLY A 56 6.65 9.80 -7.84
N LEU A 57 6.10 9.03 -6.89
CA LEU A 57 6.88 8.08 -6.12
C LEU A 57 7.14 6.80 -6.91
N SER A 58 8.38 6.31 -6.81
CA SER A 58 8.75 4.99 -7.32
C SER A 58 8.30 3.92 -6.33
N MET A 59 7.63 2.88 -6.84
CA MET A 59 7.02 1.81 -6.04
C MET A 59 7.69 0.46 -6.32
N SER A 60 8.10 -0.26 -5.27
CA SER A 60 8.68 -1.61 -5.35
C SER A 60 7.97 -2.56 -4.39
N ARG A 61 7.23 -3.54 -4.92
CA ARG A 61 6.49 -4.55 -4.14
C ARG A 61 7.36 -5.78 -3.89
N GLN A 62 7.44 -6.22 -2.64
CA GLN A 62 8.17 -7.42 -2.24
C GLN A 62 7.28 -8.31 -1.35
N ARG A 63 7.33 -9.63 -1.58
CA ARG A 63 6.78 -10.60 -0.62
C ARG A 63 7.81 -10.77 0.49
N ASP A 64 7.45 -10.60 1.75
CA ASP A 64 8.35 -10.93 2.86
C ASP A 64 8.55 -12.45 2.92
N GLY A 65 9.59 -12.92 2.24
CA GLY A 65 9.97 -14.34 2.13
C GLY A 65 10.69 -14.91 3.34
N SER A 66 10.73 -14.18 4.46
CA SER A 66 11.37 -14.65 5.69
C SER A 66 10.59 -15.81 6.31
N ILE A 67 11.25 -16.93 6.68
CA ILE A 67 10.62 -18.13 7.29
C ILE A 67 9.75 -17.81 8.53
N LYS A 68 9.97 -16.66 9.19
CA LYS A 68 9.14 -16.15 10.29
C LYS A 68 7.75 -15.66 9.85
N SER A 69 7.59 -15.09 8.66
CA SER A 69 6.30 -14.63 8.11
C SER A 69 5.39 -15.82 7.76
N THR A 70 5.97 -16.90 7.24
CA THR A 70 5.25 -18.14 6.90
C THR A 70 4.69 -18.86 8.14
N MET A 71 5.35 -18.76 9.30
CA MET A 71 4.89 -19.40 10.54
C MET A 71 3.79 -18.63 11.28
N LEU A 72 3.51 -17.38 10.91
CA LEU A 72 2.44 -16.55 11.50
C LEU A 72 1.14 -16.53 10.66
N GLY A 73 1.04 -17.39 9.64
CA GLY A 73 -0.24 -17.69 8.98
C GLY A 73 -0.67 -16.73 7.87
N GLY A 74 0.24 -16.12 7.12
CA GLY A 74 -0.12 -15.40 5.90
C GLY A 74 1.05 -14.66 5.26
N GLU A 75 1.18 -14.78 3.94
CA GLU A 75 2.14 -14.05 3.14
C GLU A 75 1.89 -12.54 3.26
N ARG A 76 2.71 -11.81 4.03
CA ARG A 76 2.62 -10.34 4.07
C ARG A 76 3.44 -9.76 2.92
N CYS A 77 2.77 -9.00 2.06
CA CYS A 77 3.44 -8.17 1.06
C CYS A 77 3.77 -6.81 1.69
N VAL A 78 4.94 -6.29 1.35
CA VAL A 78 5.34 -4.93 1.67
C VAL A 78 5.62 -4.18 0.38
N THR A 79 5.40 -2.87 0.42
CA THR A 79 5.73 -1.96 -0.67
C THR A 79 6.71 -0.91 -0.16
N GLU A 80 7.78 -0.72 -0.90
CA GLU A 80 8.76 0.34 -0.69
C GLU A 80 8.49 1.50 -1.65
N PHE A 81 8.48 2.71 -1.11
CA PHE A 81 8.36 3.98 -1.81
C PHE A 81 9.67 4.76 -1.73
N SER A 82 10.10 5.32 -2.86
CA SER A 82 11.27 6.20 -2.95
C SER A 82 11.00 7.35 -3.91
N GLY A 83 11.66 8.50 -3.68
CA GLY A 83 11.45 9.72 -4.44
C GLY A 83 11.17 10.91 -3.53
N ASP A 84 10.38 11.86 -4.01
CA ASP A 84 9.95 13.05 -3.28
C ASP A 84 8.42 13.13 -3.40
N GLY A 85 7.70 13.05 -2.28
CA GLY A 85 6.24 13.04 -2.24
C GLY A 85 5.68 12.55 -0.90
N HIS A 86 4.40 12.16 -0.89
CA HIS A 86 3.68 11.74 0.32
C HIS A 86 2.97 10.41 0.09
N VAL A 87 2.88 9.62 1.17
CA VAL A 87 2.10 8.38 1.28
C VAL A 87 1.11 8.53 2.43
#